data_AF-A0A3P3W4Q8-F1
#
_entry.id   AF-A0A3P3W4Q8-F1
#
_cell.length_a   1.000
_cell.length_b   1.000
_cell.length_c   1.000
_cell.angle_alpha   90.00
_cell.angle_beta   90.00
_cell.angle_gamma   90.00
#
_symmetry.space_group_name_H-M   'P 1'
#
loop_
_entity.id
_entity.type
_entity.pdbx_description
1 polymer ?
#
loop_
_entity_poly.entity_id
_entity_poly.type
_entity_poly.pdbx_seq_one_letter_code
_entity_poly.pdbx_strand_id
1 'polypeptide(L)'
;MENLSKWRSRYSKTEYPEKVALNIFYRKYTMEFLFPEILDSFEDVKYADFNDGLEKLKTLYGSIAISKTQPILMELLEDVHRKVGTTNFHVFKSLISEVQNGSIEKLEELEYSYLYYLLTDECILLWAAFGGTGLKKLDVVSKLSGVIIKTDEINSYSLIEQIMGQLCASPYLNENYKPLPPNV
;
A
#
# COMPACT_ATOMS: atom_id res chain seq x y z
N MET A 1 -1.63 11.25 7.68
CA MET A 1 -2.75 11.83 8.47
C MET A 1 -3.49 12.95 7.74
N GLU A 2 -2.81 13.85 7.02
CA GLU A 2 -3.47 15.00 6.37
C GLU A 2 -4.58 14.59 5.37
N ASN A 3 -4.37 13.54 4.57
CA ASN A 3 -5.38 13.06 3.62
C ASN A 3 -6.66 12.55 4.30
N LEU A 4 -6.54 11.71 5.33
CA LEU A 4 -7.70 11.17 6.07
C LEU A 4 -8.50 12.30 6.73
N SER A 5 -7.82 13.26 7.37
CA SER A 5 -8.49 14.43 7.96
C SER A 5 -9.23 15.26 6.91
N LYS A 6 -8.59 15.51 5.75
CA LYS A 6 -9.22 16.24 4.63
C LYS A 6 -10.42 15.49 4.09
N TRP A 7 -10.30 14.18 3.84
CA TRP A 7 -11.39 13.36 3.32
C TRP A 7 -12.57 13.28 4.28
N ARG A 8 -12.30 13.10 5.58
CA ARG A 8 -13.34 13.08 6.63
C ARG A 8 -14.12 14.40 6.68
N SER A 9 -13.46 15.54 6.47
CA SER A 9 -14.12 16.85 6.41
C SER A 9 -14.88 17.10 5.10
N ARG A 10 -14.49 16.43 4.02
CA ARG A 10 -15.02 16.66 2.66
C ARG A 10 -16.23 15.80 2.35
N TYR A 11 -16.24 14.55 2.80
CA TYR A 11 -17.25 13.57 2.45
C TYR A 11 -18.24 13.37 3.61
N SER A 12 -19.47 13.02 3.27
CA SER A 12 -20.47 12.63 4.28
C SER A 12 -20.04 11.36 5.02
N LYS A 13 -20.62 11.10 6.20
CA LYS A 13 -20.37 9.87 6.97
C LYS A 13 -20.69 8.59 6.17
N THR A 14 -21.61 8.67 5.22
CA THR A 14 -22.00 7.55 4.36
C THR A 14 -21.00 7.33 3.22
N GLU A 15 -20.54 8.40 2.56
CA GLU A 15 -19.63 8.30 1.41
C GLU A 15 -18.16 8.09 1.82
N TYR A 16 -17.76 8.66 2.95
CA TYR A 16 -16.38 8.64 3.42
C TYR A 16 -15.75 7.23 3.47
N PRO A 17 -16.36 6.21 4.10
CA PRO A 17 -15.76 4.87 4.16
C PRO A 17 -15.53 4.27 2.77
N GLU A 18 -16.45 4.48 1.83
CA GLU A 18 -16.28 4.03 0.45
C GLU A 18 -15.09 4.72 -0.22
N LYS A 19 -14.92 6.04 -0.02
CA LYS A 19 -13.77 6.77 -0.57
C LYS A 19 -12.45 6.30 0.00
N VAL A 20 -12.38 5.96 1.29
CA VAL A 20 -11.16 5.41 1.90
C VAL A 20 -10.83 4.06 1.28
N ALA A 21 -11.81 3.15 1.20
CA ALA A 21 -11.60 1.84 0.58
C ALA A 21 -11.20 1.95 -0.89
N LEU A 22 -11.88 2.80 -1.68
CA LEU A 22 -11.51 3.04 -3.08
C LEU A 22 -10.06 3.52 -3.22
N ASN A 23 -9.58 4.39 -2.31
CA ASN A 23 -8.18 4.82 -2.33
C ASN A 23 -7.22 3.68 -1.98
N ILE A 24 -7.58 2.77 -1.06
CA ILE A 24 -6.78 1.57 -0.79
C ILE A 24 -6.63 0.74 -2.07
N PHE A 25 -7.74 0.41 -2.75
CA PHE A 25 -7.70 -0.44 -3.94
C PHE A 25 -7.07 0.24 -5.14
N TYR A 26 -7.25 1.56 -5.29
CA TYR A 26 -6.52 2.35 -6.28
C TYR A 26 -5.00 2.19 -6.12
N ARG A 27 -4.49 2.25 -4.89
CA ARG A 27 -3.07 2.00 -4.64
C ARG A 27 -2.68 0.55 -4.88
N LYS A 28 -3.48 -0.40 -4.40
CA LYS A 28 -3.22 -1.84 -4.54
C LYS A 28 -3.07 -2.26 -6.00
N TYR A 29 -3.99 -1.86 -6.87
CA TYR A 29 -3.92 -2.16 -8.29
C TYR A 29 -2.79 -1.40 -9.00
N THR A 30 -2.52 -0.16 -8.58
CA THR A 30 -1.35 0.58 -9.11
C THR A 30 -0.05 -0.15 -8.80
N MET A 31 0.13 -0.63 -7.56
CA MET A 31 1.30 -1.41 -7.17
C MET A 31 1.36 -2.75 -7.90
N GLU A 32 0.23 -3.43 -8.10
CA GLU A 32 0.16 -4.66 -8.88
C GLU A 32 0.62 -4.45 -10.33
N PHE A 33 0.15 -3.38 -10.98
CA PHE A 33 0.58 -3.02 -12.34
C PHE A 33 2.04 -2.55 -12.43
N LEU A 34 2.56 -1.93 -11.37
CA LEU A 34 3.95 -1.51 -11.27
C LEU A 34 4.89 -2.67 -10.91
N PHE A 35 4.37 -3.77 -10.38
CA PHE A 35 5.18 -4.84 -9.80
C PHE A 35 6.22 -5.48 -10.75
N PRO A 36 5.96 -5.65 -12.06
CA PRO A 36 6.99 -6.11 -12.99
C PRO A 36 8.23 -5.21 -13.01
N GLU A 37 8.04 -3.88 -13.01
CA GLU A 37 9.12 -2.88 -13.01
C GLU A 37 9.87 -2.85 -11.66
N ILE A 38 9.15 -3.13 -10.58
CA ILE A 38 9.73 -3.32 -9.24
C ILE A 38 10.68 -4.53 -9.24
N LEU A 39 10.26 -5.67 -9.81
CA LEU A 39 11.14 -6.85 -9.90
C LEU A 39 12.33 -6.60 -10.81
N ASP A 40 12.08 -5.96 -11.95
CA ASP A 40 13.08 -5.60 -12.95
C ASP A 40 14.14 -4.63 -12.38
N SER A 41 13.86 -3.96 -11.25
CA SER A 41 14.85 -3.17 -10.50
C SER A 41 15.96 -4.04 -9.89
N PHE A 42 15.80 -5.36 -9.78
CA PHE A 42 16.80 -6.26 -9.17
C PHE A 42 17.61 -7.08 -10.17
N GLU A 43 17.36 -6.93 -11.48
CA GLU A 43 18.05 -7.68 -12.53
C GLU A 43 19.40 -7.04 -12.87
N ASP A 44 19.42 -5.72 -13.08
CA ASP A 44 20.61 -4.93 -13.42
C ASP A 44 20.68 -3.63 -12.61
N VAL A 45 21.85 -3.00 -12.58
CA VAL A 45 21.99 -1.64 -12.02
C VAL A 45 21.30 -0.65 -12.97
N LYS A 46 20.25 0.01 -12.49
CA LYS A 46 19.38 0.91 -13.27
C LYS A 46 19.45 2.36 -12.86
N TYR A 47 19.84 2.61 -11.61
CA TYR A 47 19.80 3.93 -11.01
C TYR A 47 21.21 4.34 -10.61
N ALA A 48 21.52 5.62 -10.80
CA ALA A 48 22.82 6.16 -10.41
C ALA A 48 22.99 6.10 -8.88
N ASP A 49 21.90 6.39 -8.16
CA ASP A 49 21.79 6.27 -6.72
C ASP A 49 20.34 6.00 -6.30
N PHE A 50 20.15 5.82 -4.99
CA PHE A 50 18.85 5.53 -4.39
C PHE A 50 17.80 6.63 -4.63
N ASN A 51 18.19 7.91 -4.56
CA ASN A 51 17.25 9.02 -4.71
C ASN A 51 16.76 9.12 -6.15
N ASP A 52 17.66 8.96 -7.13
CA ASP A 52 17.31 8.85 -8.55
C ASP A 52 16.32 7.71 -8.79
N GLY A 53 16.59 6.53 -8.23
CA GLY A 53 15.70 5.37 -8.33
C GLY A 53 14.32 5.63 -7.73
N LEU A 54 14.27 6.20 -6.52
CA LEU A 54 13.02 6.49 -5.84
C LEU A 54 12.18 7.53 -6.59
N GLU A 55 12.80 8.58 -7.14
CA GLU A 55 12.11 9.60 -7.93
C GLU A 55 11.51 9.02 -9.20
N LYS A 56 12.28 8.20 -9.93
CA LYS A 56 11.82 7.50 -11.14
C LYS A 56 10.66 6.56 -10.84
N LEU A 57 10.76 5.76 -9.78
CA LEU A 57 9.70 4.84 -9.36
C LEU A 57 8.43 5.58 -8.94
N LYS A 58 8.55 6.70 -8.21
CA LYS A 58 7.38 7.53 -7.83
C LYS A 58 6.72 8.19 -9.04
N THR A 59 7.52 8.64 -10.00
CA THR A 59 7.02 9.18 -11.27
C THR A 59 6.28 8.12 -12.07
N LEU A 60 6.85 6.93 -12.18
CA LEU A 60 6.23 5.80 -12.87
C LEU A 60 4.95 5.33 -12.17
N TYR A 61 4.97 5.23 -10.84
CA TYR A 61 3.78 4.97 -10.03
C TYR A 61 2.67 5.95 -10.38
N GLY A 62 2.96 7.26 -10.39
CA GLY A 62 1.97 8.30 -10.73
C GLY A 62 1.42 8.14 -12.15
N SER A 63 2.29 7.82 -13.12
CA SER A 63 1.88 7.57 -14.50
C SER A 63 0.96 6.36 -14.63
N ILE A 64 1.31 5.22 -14.00
CA ILE A 64 0.50 4.00 -14.00
C ILE A 64 -0.84 4.24 -13.30
N ALA A 65 -0.83 4.96 -12.18
CA ALA A 65 -2.04 5.26 -11.42
C ALA A 65 -3.09 5.96 -12.30
N ILE A 66 -2.67 6.97 -13.07
CA ILE A 66 -3.55 7.76 -13.94
C ILE A 66 -3.89 7.01 -15.24
N SER A 67 -2.89 6.44 -15.91
CA SER A 67 -3.05 5.90 -17.27
C SER A 67 -3.58 4.47 -17.31
N LYS A 68 -3.33 3.67 -16.27
CA LYS A 68 -3.71 2.25 -16.20
C LYS A 68 -4.76 1.98 -15.13
N THR A 69 -4.54 2.43 -13.90
CA THR A 69 -5.43 2.05 -12.79
C THR A 69 -6.75 2.81 -12.81
N GLN A 70 -6.69 4.16 -12.87
CA GLN A 70 -7.87 5.02 -12.77
C GLN A 70 -8.98 4.65 -13.77
N PRO A 71 -8.71 4.40 -15.06
CA PRO A 71 -9.75 4.16 -16.05
C PRO A 71 -10.57 2.88 -15.82
N ILE A 72 -9.97 1.86 -15.19
CA ILE A 72 -10.58 0.53 -15.01
C ILE A 72 -10.83 0.17 -13.55
N LEU A 73 -10.55 1.07 -12.59
CA LEU A 73 -10.67 0.75 -11.16
C LEU A 73 -12.04 0.19 -10.79
N MET A 74 -13.12 0.78 -11.31
CA MET A 74 -14.47 0.32 -10.99
C MET A 74 -14.76 -1.08 -11.54
N GLU A 75 -14.28 -1.39 -12.75
CA GLU A 75 -14.37 -2.72 -13.36
C GLU A 75 -13.59 -3.75 -12.55
N LEU A 76 -12.36 -3.41 -12.12
CA LEU A 76 -11.53 -4.30 -11.30
C LEU A 76 -12.19 -4.65 -9.95
N LEU A 77 -13.04 -3.75 -9.42
CA LEU A 77 -13.76 -3.93 -8.17
C LEU A 77 -15.08 -4.69 -8.30
N GLU A 78 -15.51 -5.04 -9.52
CA GLU A 78 -16.70 -5.88 -9.74
C GLU A 78 -16.46 -7.31 -9.23
N ASP A 79 -15.27 -7.86 -9.47
CA ASP A 79 -14.84 -9.11 -8.83
C ASP A 79 -14.31 -8.81 -7.42
N VAL A 80 -15.25 -8.70 -6.48
CA VAL A 80 -14.95 -8.38 -5.08
C VAL A 80 -14.07 -9.41 -4.37
N HIS A 81 -13.96 -10.64 -4.89
CA HIS A 81 -13.19 -11.71 -4.29
C HIS A 81 -11.77 -11.83 -4.86
N ARG A 82 -11.49 -11.16 -5.99
CA ARG A 82 -10.16 -11.09 -6.59
C ARG A 82 -9.17 -10.54 -5.57
N LYS A 83 -8.14 -11.32 -5.29
CA LYS A 83 -7.02 -10.87 -4.47
C LYS A 83 -6.14 -9.91 -5.26
N VAL A 84 -5.76 -8.82 -4.60
CA VAL A 84 -4.72 -7.91 -5.05
C VAL A 84 -3.78 -7.69 -3.86
N GLY A 85 -2.54 -8.13 -4.01
CA GLY A 85 -1.65 -8.25 -2.86
C GLY A 85 -2.18 -9.27 -1.84
N THR A 86 -2.31 -8.89 -0.58
CA THR A 86 -2.76 -9.75 0.53
C THR A 86 -4.25 -9.62 0.85
N THR A 87 -5.02 -8.81 0.12
CA THR A 87 -6.43 -8.51 0.43
C THR A 87 -7.35 -8.53 -0.80
N ASN A 88 -8.66 -8.34 -0.59
CA ASN A 88 -9.68 -8.20 -1.64
C ASN A 88 -10.79 -7.24 -1.19
N PHE A 89 -11.59 -6.73 -2.14
CA PHE A 89 -12.59 -5.69 -1.85
C PHE A 89 -13.75 -6.20 -0.99
N HIS A 90 -14.03 -7.50 -1.03
CA HIS A 90 -15.07 -8.12 -0.21
C HIS A 90 -14.86 -7.88 1.30
N VAL A 91 -13.62 -7.98 1.79
CA VAL A 91 -13.29 -7.69 3.20
C VAL A 91 -13.70 -6.27 3.59
N PHE A 92 -13.51 -5.31 2.68
CA PHE A 92 -13.84 -3.91 2.93
C PHE A 92 -15.32 -3.60 2.80
N LYS A 93 -16.10 -4.37 2.02
CA LYS A 93 -17.56 -4.17 1.95
C LYS A 93 -18.24 -4.30 3.31
N SER A 94 -17.86 -5.30 4.10
CA SER A 94 -18.38 -5.47 5.47
C SER A 94 -17.98 -4.27 6.34
N LEU A 95 -16.70 -3.89 6.27
CA LEU A 95 -16.15 -2.79 7.06
C LEU A 95 -16.84 -1.45 6.75
N ILE A 96 -17.06 -1.16 5.45
CA ILE A 96 -17.79 0.03 4.99
C ILE A 96 -19.20 0.06 5.59
N SER A 97 -19.93 -1.07 5.51
CA SER A 97 -21.31 -1.12 6.00
C SER A 97 -21.40 -0.85 7.51
N GLU A 98 -20.49 -1.40 8.31
CA GLU A 98 -20.45 -1.15 9.75
C GLU A 98 -20.10 0.31 10.08
N VAL A 99 -19.19 0.93 9.33
CA VAL A 99 -18.88 2.36 9.49
C VAL A 99 -20.07 3.24 9.11
N GLN A 100 -20.76 2.92 8.02
CA GLN A 100 -21.97 3.64 7.59
C GLN A 100 -23.08 3.55 8.64
N ASN A 101 -23.13 2.46 9.42
CA ASN A 101 -24.03 2.27 10.55
C ASN A 101 -23.57 2.93 11.85
N GLY A 102 -22.44 3.66 11.83
CA GLY A 102 -21.96 4.49 12.94
C GLY A 102 -20.93 3.83 13.85
N SER A 103 -20.32 2.70 13.45
CA SER A 103 -19.26 2.07 14.24
C SER A 103 -17.94 2.84 14.16
N ILE A 104 -17.53 3.43 15.30
CA ILE A 104 -16.26 4.17 15.42
C ILE A 104 -15.06 3.23 15.42
N GLU A 105 -15.18 2.05 16.05
CA GLU A 105 -14.13 1.03 16.05
C GLU A 105 -13.80 0.58 14.63
N LYS A 106 -14.84 0.34 13.81
CA LYS A 106 -14.66 -0.05 12.41
C LYS A 106 -14.16 1.09 11.54
N LEU A 107 -14.46 2.33 11.92
CA LEU A 107 -13.89 3.48 11.25
C LEU A 107 -12.38 3.55 11.50
N GLU A 108 -11.96 3.33 12.74
CA GLU A 108 -10.56 3.24 13.11
C GLU A 108 -9.84 2.13 12.35
N GLU A 109 -10.43 0.93 12.30
CA GLU A 109 -9.89 -0.21 11.55
C GLU A 109 -9.72 0.11 10.05
N LEU A 110 -10.68 0.80 9.43
CA LEU A 110 -10.61 1.21 8.02
C LEU A 110 -9.50 2.24 7.77
N GLU A 111 -9.39 3.25 8.64
CA GLU A 111 -8.36 4.28 8.51
C GLU A 111 -6.96 3.73 8.81
N TYR A 112 -6.85 2.86 9.82
CA TYR A 112 -5.62 2.13 10.12
C TYR A 112 -5.20 1.29 8.92
N SER A 113 -6.13 0.57 8.30
CA SER A 113 -5.89 -0.21 7.08
C SER A 113 -5.33 0.66 5.95
N TYR A 114 -5.89 1.85 5.73
CA TYR A 114 -5.37 2.79 4.74
C TYR A 114 -3.91 3.19 5.02
N LEU A 115 -3.59 3.53 6.28
CA LEU A 115 -2.22 3.89 6.66
C LEU A 115 -1.25 2.71 6.55
N TYR A 116 -1.67 1.53 6.97
CA TYR A 116 -0.89 0.30 6.85
C TYR A 116 -0.50 0.02 5.40
N TYR A 117 -1.47 0.03 4.49
CA TYR A 117 -1.18 -0.22 3.08
C TYR A 117 -0.41 0.92 2.42
N LEU A 118 -0.69 2.18 2.76
CA LEU A 118 0.09 3.33 2.30
C LEU A 118 1.57 3.17 2.64
N LEU A 119 1.89 2.90 3.91
CA LEU A 119 3.26 2.73 4.37
C LEU A 119 3.92 1.49 3.77
N THR A 120 3.19 0.38 3.68
CA THR A 120 3.68 -0.85 3.06
C THR A 120 4.08 -0.61 1.60
N ASP A 121 3.23 0.06 0.82
CA ASP A 121 3.52 0.39 -0.58
C ASP A 121 4.75 1.30 -0.69
N GLU A 122 4.89 2.31 0.18
CA GLU A 122 6.09 3.16 0.20
C GLU A 122 7.35 2.32 0.50
N CYS A 123 7.31 1.40 1.46
CA CYS A 123 8.42 0.50 1.74
C CYS A 123 8.81 -0.38 0.53
N ILE A 124 7.83 -0.83 -0.27
CA ILE A 124 8.10 -1.58 -1.51
C ILE A 124 8.80 -0.69 -2.55
N LEU A 125 8.43 0.59 -2.68
CA LEU A 125 9.12 1.53 -3.57
C LEU A 125 10.56 1.79 -3.12
N LEU A 126 10.80 1.95 -1.82
CA LEU A 126 12.15 2.08 -1.27
C LEU A 126 12.96 0.79 -1.53
N TRP A 127 12.32 -0.37 -1.40
CA TRP A 127 12.93 -1.66 -1.66
C TRP A 127 13.40 -1.78 -3.11
N ALA A 128 12.54 -1.44 -4.07
CA ALA A 128 12.87 -1.42 -5.48
C ALA A 128 13.97 -0.39 -5.82
N ALA A 129 13.93 0.80 -5.23
CA ALA A 129 14.92 1.84 -5.45
C ALA A 129 16.34 1.38 -5.04
N PHE A 130 16.47 0.72 -3.89
CA PHE A 130 17.75 0.11 -3.50
C PHE A 130 18.13 -1.05 -4.42
N GLY A 131 17.17 -1.87 -4.85
CA GLY A 131 17.38 -2.93 -5.84
C GLY A 131 18.09 -2.40 -7.08
N GLY A 132 17.59 -1.30 -7.65
CA GLY A 132 18.15 -0.71 -8.88
C GLY A 132 19.52 -0.06 -8.71
N THR A 133 20.06 0.01 -7.50
CA THR A 133 21.46 0.38 -7.24
C THR A 133 22.40 -0.83 -7.15
N GLY A 134 21.88 -2.05 -7.37
CA GLY A 134 22.63 -3.31 -7.36
C GLY A 134 22.55 -4.10 -6.05
N LEU A 135 21.71 -3.70 -5.10
CA LEU A 135 21.50 -4.48 -3.86
C LEU A 135 20.56 -5.66 -4.12
N LYS A 136 20.83 -6.80 -3.47
CA LYS A 136 19.96 -7.97 -3.61
C LYS A 136 18.68 -7.83 -2.79
N LYS A 137 17.59 -8.47 -3.27
CA LYS A 137 16.26 -8.47 -2.65
C LYS A 137 16.28 -8.61 -1.12
N LEU A 138 16.96 -9.63 -0.58
CA LEU A 138 16.99 -9.91 0.88
C LEU A 138 17.90 -8.95 1.67
N ASP A 139 18.97 -8.47 1.06
CA ASP A 139 19.86 -7.49 1.68
C ASP A 139 19.12 -6.17 1.90
N VAL A 140 18.28 -5.78 0.94
CA VAL A 140 17.44 -4.58 1.06
C VAL A 140 16.36 -4.77 2.13
N VAL A 141 15.71 -5.94 2.21
CA VAL A 141 14.75 -6.23 3.31
C VAL A 141 15.43 -6.04 4.66
N SER A 142 16.64 -6.61 4.82
CA SER A 142 17.41 -6.49 6.06
C SER A 142 17.81 -5.04 6.34
N LYS A 143 18.16 -4.28 5.30
CA LYS A 143 18.50 -2.86 5.40
C LYS A 143 17.31 -1.99 5.84
N LEU A 144 16.11 -2.26 5.33
CA LEU A 144 14.92 -1.47 5.62
C LEU A 144 14.29 -1.84 6.97
N SER A 145 14.26 -3.13 7.32
CA SER A 145 13.60 -3.63 8.52
C SER A 145 14.52 -3.79 9.73
N GLY A 146 15.84 -3.88 9.51
CA GLY A 146 16.80 -4.30 10.54
C GLY A 146 16.75 -5.80 10.86
N VAL A 147 15.94 -6.60 10.14
CA VAL A 147 15.74 -8.03 10.40
C VAL A 147 16.26 -8.86 9.23
N ILE A 148 17.12 -9.84 9.53
CA ILE A 148 17.58 -10.82 8.55
C ILE A 148 16.50 -11.89 8.39
N ILE A 149 16.03 -12.09 7.16
CA ILE A 149 15.06 -13.12 6.81
C ILE A 149 15.67 -14.19 5.93
N LYS A 150 15.09 -15.40 5.98
CA LYS A 150 15.38 -16.48 5.04
C LYS A 150 14.10 -16.84 4.30
N THR A 151 14.09 -16.60 2.99
CA THR A 151 13.04 -17.00 2.05
C THR A 151 13.70 -17.41 0.74
N ASP A 152 13.10 -18.36 0.02
CA ASP A 152 13.71 -18.92 -1.19
C ASP A 152 13.74 -17.90 -2.34
N GLU A 153 12.66 -17.14 -2.54
CA GLU A 153 12.61 -16.03 -3.49
C GLU A 153 11.48 -15.04 -3.15
N ILE A 154 11.64 -13.78 -3.54
CA ILE A 154 10.55 -12.78 -3.54
C ILE A 154 10.19 -12.48 -5.00
N ASN A 155 9.06 -13.04 -5.46
CA ASN A 155 8.63 -13.01 -6.87
C ASN A 155 7.16 -12.61 -7.08
N SER A 156 6.43 -12.27 -6.02
CA SER A 156 5.03 -11.85 -6.11
C SER A 156 4.76 -10.62 -5.26
N TYR A 157 3.80 -9.81 -5.71
CA TYR A 157 3.40 -8.60 -5.02
C TYR A 157 2.89 -8.92 -3.61
N SER A 158 2.02 -9.93 -3.48
CA SER A 158 1.48 -10.38 -2.19
C SER A 158 2.58 -10.75 -1.19
N LEU A 159 3.65 -11.42 -1.64
CA LEU A 159 4.73 -11.82 -0.75
C LEU A 159 5.55 -10.63 -0.25
N ILE A 160 5.96 -9.72 -1.14
CA ILE A 160 6.73 -8.54 -0.68
C ILE A 160 5.87 -7.60 0.16
N GLU A 161 4.58 -7.47 -0.15
CA GLU A 161 3.64 -6.69 0.65
C GLU A 161 3.49 -7.28 2.04
N GLN A 162 3.36 -8.60 2.17
CA GLN A 162 3.34 -9.26 3.47
C GLN A 162 4.63 -9.00 4.26
N ILE A 163 5.80 -9.15 3.62
CA ILE A 163 7.11 -8.95 4.26
C ILE A 163 7.26 -7.49 4.73
N MET A 164 7.04 -6.51 3.85
CA MET A 164 7.18 -5.09 4.19
C MET A 164 6.11 -4.64 5.19
N GLY A 165 4.90 -5.18 5.07
CA GLY A 165 3.83 -4.94 6.02
C GLY A 165 4.20 -5.39 7.42
N GLN A 166 4.66 -6.64 7.56
CA GLN A 166 5.01 -7.23 8.85
C GLN A 166 6.28 -6.66 9.47
N LEU A 167 7.31 -6.38 8.66
CA LEU A 167 8.63 -6.02 9.18
C LEU A 167 8.89 -4.52 9.21
N CYS A 168 8.11 -3.71 8.48
CA CYS A 168 8.31 -2.26 8.41
C CYS A 168 7.05 -1.50 8.85
N ALA A 169 5.92 -1.67 8.15
CA ALA A 169 4.74 -0.85 8.35
C ALA A 169 4.06 -1.12 9.71
N SER A 170 3.86 -2.38 10.08
CA SER A 170 3.25 -2.77 11.36
C SER A 170 4.05 -2.31 12.57
N PRO A 171 5.38 -2.55 12.68
CA PRO A 171 6.19 -2.02 13.77
C PRO A 171 6.11 -0.50 13.89
N TYR A 172 6.23 0.21 12.76
CA TYR A 172 6.13 1.67 12.74
C TYR A 172 4.77 2.15 13.25
N LEU A 173 3.67 1.56 12.78
CA LEU A 173 2.33 1.94 13.24
C LEU A 173 2.10 1.57 14.70
N ASN A 174 2.61 0.44 15.18
CA ASN A 174 2.49 0.05 16.59
C ASN A 174 3.12 1.10 17.53
N GLU A 175 4.23 1.71 17.11
CA GLU A 175 4.93 2.73 17.92
C GLU A 175 4.36 4.14 17.74
N ASN A 176 3.84 4.47 16.56
CA ASN A 176 3.55 5.86 16.17
C ASN A 176 2.07 6.16 15.93
N TYR A 177 1.23 5.15 15.78
CA TYR A 177 -0.20 5.35 15.55
C TYR A 177 -0.87 5.86 16.84
N LYS A 178 -1.79 6.81 16.66
CA LYS A 178 -2.62 7.33 17.74
C LYS A 178 -4.07 6.94 17.43
N PRO A 179 -4.74 6.19 18.32
CA PRO A 179 -6.14 5.83 18.16
C PRO A 179 -7.05 7.03 17.90
N LEU A 180 -8.17 6.79 17.23
CA LEU A 180 -9.15 7.83 17.01
C LEU A 180 -9.76 8.27 18.36
N PRO A 181 -9.99 9.58 18.55
CA PRO A 181 -10.70 10.02 19.74
C PRO A 181 -12.14 9.50 19.72
N PRO A 182 -12.81 9.36 20.88
CA PRO A 182 -14.15 8.79 20.96
C PRO A 182 -15.27 9.56 20.24
N ASN A 183 -15.02 10.81 19.83
CA ASN A 183 -16.04 11.75 19.34
C ASN A 183 -15.80 12.18 17.88
N VAL A 184 -15.28 11.30 17.02
CA VAL A 184 -14.97 11.57 15.61
C VAL A 184 -16.21 11.51 14.70
#